data_AF-A0AAD4GME0-F1
#
_entry.id   AF-A0AAD4GME0-F1
#
_cell.length_a   1.000
_cell.length_b   1.000
_cell.length_c   1.000
_cell.angle_alpha   90.00
_cell.angle_beta   90.00
_cell.angle_gamma   90.00
#
_symmetry.space_group_name_H-M   'P 1'
#
loop_
_entity.id
_entity.type
_entity.pdbx_description
1 polymer ?
#
loop_
_entity_poly.entity_id
_entity_poly.type
_entity_poly.pdbx_seq_one_letter_code
_entity_poly.pdbx_strand_id
1 'polypeptide(L)'
;MSDSSDPNFQPPSIYIEGTWLYGAIVTAICYGVVVVLYAMCARSLWHRIRSREGILKKNWFFFIYVNFVFGLSTLYVAANSQITQMGFINHRDYPGGPGAYEINTASAPLNIAFVVSNWCADALMIWRCIVVYRDSKFHLIVTVFGCLMLLASVVTGSLWVITVSTPAQAANGWMSFSLLFPYLSVSLAINIFICILTVLRLLYHRACISKVLGSGYGVLYASFATMIVESAAVYSICSLLYLVPYAINSPLANAFLQILGEAQVIAPLLIIYRVSEGKAWTRDMATLAPSGSQAMRRLSTQPTPINSQPGRPLNVQLGLTTLQHTGREGSIQSAAEEGKAFKAV
;
A
#
# COMPACT_ATOMS: atom_id res chain seq x y z
N MET A 1 49.86 -3.17 -10.25
CA MET A 1 50.67 -4.35 -9.87
C MET A 1 51.04 -4.15 -8.42
N SER A 2 50.14 -4.54 -7.52
CA SER A 2 50.39 -4.57 -6.07
C SER A 2 50.95 -5.95 -5.72
N ASP A 3 51.95 -5.94 -4.85
CA ASP A 3 52.77 -7.07 -4.45
C ASP A 3 51.95 -8.27 -3.95
N SER A 4 52.24 -9.43 -4.52
CA SER A 4 51.62 -10.73 -4.22
C SER A 4 52.25 -11.43 -3.01
N SER A 5 52.83 -10.68 -2.07
CA SER A 5 53.61 -11.21 -0.94
C SER A 5 52.91 -11.10 0.42
N ASP A 6 51.67 -10.59 0.47
CA ASP A 6 50.84 -10.69 1.67
C ASP A 6 50.12 -12.06 1.70
N PRO A 7 50.42 -12.94 2.67
CA PRO A 7 49.76 -14.25 2.80
C PRO A 7 48.25 -14.15 3.11
N ASN A 8 47.73 -12.95 3.41
CA ASN A 8 46.30 -12.68 3.57
C ASN A 8 45.63 -12.09 2.32
N PHE A 9 46.37 -11.95 1.20
CA PHE A 9 45.83 -11.41 -0.05
C PHE A 9 44.87 -12.40 -0.70
N GLN A 10 43.59 -12.37 -0.32
CA GLN A 10 42.53 -12.97 -1.10
C GLN A 10 42.23 -12.07 -2.30
N PRO A 11 42.25 -12.58 -3.55
CA PRO A 11 41.95 -11.77 -4.70
C PRO A 11 40.54 -11.17 -4.56
N PRO A 12 40.38 -9.85 -4.73
CA PRO A 12 39.05 -9.24 -4.75
C PRO A 12 38.19 -9.95 -5.80
N SER A 13 37.11 -10.57 -5.34
CA SER A 13 36.14 -11.19 -6.22
C SER A 13 35.34 -10.06 -6.88
N ILE A 14 35.77 -9.68 -8.09
CA ILE A 14 35.13 -8.66 -8.95
C ILE A 14 33.61 -8.87 -9.01
N TYR A 15 33.16 -10.13 -8.91
CA TYR A 15 31.76 -10.49 -8.86
C TYR A 15 31.05 -9.98 -7.59
N ILE A 16 31.63 -10.16 -6.39
CA ILE A 16 31.06 -9.65 -5.13
C ILE A 16 31.00 -8.12 -5.15
N GLU A 17 32.06 -7.46 -5.62
CA GLU A 17 32.09 -5.99 -5.74
C GLU A 17 31.00 -5.51 -6.72
N GLY A 18 30.84 -6.21 -7.84
CA GLY A 18 29.76 -5.97 -8.79
C GLY A 18 28.38 -6.04 -8.15
N THR A 19 28.09 -7.05 -7.33
CA THR A 19 26.76 -7.18 -6.70
C THR A 19 26.45 -6.04 -5.73
N TRP A 20 27.43 -5.57 -4.96
CA TRP A 20 27.26 -4.39 -4.11
C TRP A 20 26.96 -3.13 -4.94
N LEU A 21 27.74 -2.88 -5.99
CA LEU A 21 27.58 -1.70 -6.84
C LEU A 21 26.24 -1.71 -7.61
N TYR A 22 25.89 -2.83 -8.25
CA TYR A 22 24.60 -2.98 -8.93
C TYR A 22 23.43 -2.84 -7.96
N GLY A 23 23.56 -3.39 -6.75
CA GLY A 23 22.59 -3.22 -5.68
C GLY A 23 22.35 -1.75 -5.34
N ALA A 24 23.41 -0.97 -5.15
CA ALA A 24 23.32 0.45 -4.83
C ALA A 24 22.64 1.26 -5.96
N ILE A 25 22.97 0.97 -7.21
CA ILE A 25 22.37 1.62 -8.39
C ILE A 25 20.87 1.34 -8.47
N VAL A 26 20.46 0.08 -8.34
CA VAL A 26 19.03 -0.28 -8.40
C VAL A 26 18.27 0.29 -7.19
N THR A 27 18.90 0.32 -6.02
CA THR A 27 18.32 0.93 -4.81
C THR A 27 18.08 2.42 -5.01
N ALA A 28 18.98 3.15 -5.66
CA ALA A 28 18.75 4.56 -6.01
C ALA A 28 17.57 4.75 -6.97
N ILE A 29 17.36 3.83 -7.92
CA ILE A 29 16.18 3.84 -8.81
C ILE A 29 14.90 3.59 -8.00
N CYS A 30 14.90 2.61 -7.09
CA CYS A 30 13.78 2.33 -6.19
C CYS A 30 13.46 3.54 -5.29
N TYR A 31 14.47 4.24 -4.80
CA TYR A 31 14.30 5.48 -4.04
C TYR A 31 13.62 6.57 -4.90
N GLY A 32 13.93 6.67 -6.19
CA GLY A 32 13.20 7.53 -7.13
C GLY A 32 11.70 7.24 -7.16
N VAL A 33 11.31 5.96 -7.13
CA VAL A 33 9.90 5.54 -7.01
C VAL A 33 9.31 5.99 -5.66
N VAL A 34 10.05 5.84 -4.57
CA VAL A 34 9.63 6.32 -3.23
C VAL A 34 9.37 7.82 -3.23
N VAL A 35 10.25 8.63 -3.84
CA VAL A 35 10.08 10.09 -3.95
C VAL A 35 8.78 10.45 -4.69
N VAL A 36 8.52 9.79 -5.82
CA VAL A 36 7.29 10.02 -6.60
C VAL A 36 6.06 9.64 -5.78
N LEU A 37 6.05 8.46 -5.16
CA LEU A 37 4.94 8.01 -4.33
C LEU A 37 4.71 8.90 -3.12
N TYR A 38 5.78 9.38 -2.48
CA TYR A 38 5.71 10.37 -1.40
C TYR A 38 5.04 11.65 -1.88
N ALA A 39 5.47 12.22 -3.01
CA ALA A 39 4.88 13.45 -3.55
C ALA A 39 3.38 13.27 -3.85
N MET A 40 3.00 12.12 -4.42
CA MET A 40 1.60 11.78 -4.69
C MET A 40 0.78 11.62 -3.39
N CYS A 41 1.31 10.89 -2.40
CA CYS A 41 0.68 10.73 -1.09
C CYS A 41 0.52 12.07 -0.37
N ALA A 42 1.59 12.86 -0.31
CA ALA A 42 1.61 14.17 0.35
C ALA A 42 0.59 15.12 -0.29
N ARG A 43 0.54 15.19 -1.62
CA ARG A 43 -0.46 16.00 -2.34
C ARG A 43 -1.89 15.55 -2.03
N SER A 44 -2.18 14.25 -2.14
CA SER A 44 -3.53 13.71 -1.93
C SER A 44 -3.99 13.88 -0.48
N LEU A 45 -3.13 13.61 0.50
CA LEU A 45 -3.42 13.78 1.93
C LEU A 45 -3.55 15.27 2.31
N TRP A 46 -2.67 16.13 1.81
CA TRP A 46 -2.72 17.56 2.08
C TRP A 46 -4.01 18.20 1.57
N HIS A 47 -4.43 17.83 0.35
CA HIS A 47 -5.71 18.28 -0.20
C HIS A 47 -6.86 17.92 0.74
N ARG A 48 -6.92 16.66 1.21
CA ARG A 48 -7.95 16.17 2.14
C ARG A 48 -7.94 16.87 3.50
N ILE A 49 -6.76 17.19 4.03
CA ILE A 49 -6.63 17.94 5.28
C ILE A 49 -7.20 19.35 5.09
N ARG A 50 -6.85 20.02 3.99
CA ARG A 50 -7.30 21.39 3.69
C ARG A 50 -8.80 21.47 3.40
N SER A 51 -9.35 20.52 2.65
CA SER A 51 -10.79 20.46 2.35
C SER A 51 -11.64 19.90 3.50
N ARG A 52 -11.02 19.59 4.65
CA ARG A 52 -11.65 18.96 5.83
C ARG A 52 -12.42 17.68 5.49
N GLU A 53 -11.90 16.92 4.53
CA GLU A 53 -12.54 15.71 4.02
C GLU A 53 -12.29 14.50 4.93
N GLY A 54 -13.37 14.02 5.55
CA GLY A 54 -13.34 12.83 6.40
C GLY A 54 -12.81 13.10 7.81
N ILE A 55 -12.25 12.07 8.45
CA ILE A 55 -11.77 12.17 9.83
C ILE A 55 -10.40 12.85 9.83
N LEU A 56 -10.36 14.16 10.11
CA LEU A 56 -9.15 14.99 10.15
C LEU A 56 -7.98 14.34 10.91
N LYS A 57 -8.26 13.78 12.09
CA LYS A 57 -7.24 13.09 12.93
C LYS A 57 -6.56 11.95 12.18
N LYS A 58 -7.31 11.17 11.40
CA LYS A 58 -6.80 10.05 10.62
C LYS A 58 -5.97 10.52 9.43
N ASN A 59 -6.38 11.59 8.74
CA ASN A 59 -5.62 12.13 7.62
C ASN A 59 -4.27 12.70 8.11
N TRP A 60 -4.27 13.40 9.24
CA TRP A 60 -3.03 13.86 9.89
C TRP A 60 -2.12 12.71 10.32
N PHE A 61 -2.67 11.65 10.91
CA PHE A 61 -1.91 10.46 11.26
C PHE A 61 -1.18 9.87 10.04
N PHE A 62 -1.89 9.66 8.92
CA PHE A 62 -1.26 9.15 7.70
C PHE A 62 -0.24 10.14 7.10
N PHE A 63 -0.50 11.44 7.18
CA PHE A 63 0.44 12.44 6.70
C PHE A 63 1.75 12.40 7.49
N ILE A 64 1.68 12.33 8.82
CA ILE A 64 2.86 12.20 9.68
C ILE A 64 3.58 10.88 9.40
N TYR A 65 2.84 9.77 9.28
CA TYR A 65 3.41 8.46 8.95
C TYR A 65 4.18 8.48 7.62
N VAL A 66 3.59 9.07 6.56
CA VAL A 66 4.24 9.16 5.24
C VAL A 66 5.53 9.98 5.29
N ASN A 67 5.52 11.11 6.01
CA ASN A 67 6.73 11.91 6.19
C ASN A 67 7.82 11.16 6.98
N PHE A 68 7.42 10.43 8.02
CA PHE A 68 8.33 9.68 8.86
C PHE A 68 9.01 8.54 8.07
N VAL A 69 8.23 7.72 7.37
CA VAL A 69 8.77 6.60 6.58
C VAL A 69 9.60 7.11 5.39
N PHE A 70 9.21 8.23 4.77
CA PHE A 70 10.02 8.89 3.75
C PHE A 70 11.39 9.30 4.30
N GLY A 71 11.43 9.94 5.47
CA GLY A 71 12.69 10.32 6.12
C GLY A 71 13.59 9.11 6.43
N LEU A 72 13.03 7.98 6.84
CA LEU A 72 13.79 6.75 7.07
C LEU A 72 14.36 6.17 5.76
N SER A 73 13.58 6.16 4.67
CA SER A 73 14.06 5.75 3.35
C SER A 73 15.18 6.67 2.85
N THR A 74 15.03 7.99 2.99
CA THR A 74 16.10 8.95 2.65
C THR A 74 17.38 8.71 3.46
N LEU A 75 17.25 8.44 4.77
CA LEU A 75 18.41 8.12 5.61
C LEU A 75 19.08 6.81 5.18
N TYR A 76 18.28 5.80 4.84
CA TYR A 76 18.78 4.51 4.37
C TYR A 76 19.58 4.65 3.08
N VAL A 77 19.02 5.26 2.03
CA VAL A 77 19.72 5.43 0.75
C VAL A 77 20.96 6.32 0.90
N ALA A 78 20.88 7.39 1.69
CA ALA A 78 22.01 8.28 1.91
C ALA A 78 23.18 7.56 2.61
N ALA A 79 22.89 6.80 3.66
CA ALA A 79 23.90 6.02 4.36
C ALA A 79 24.48 4.92 3.46
N ASN A 80 23.63 4.23 2.69
CA ASN A 80 24.07 3.19 1.75
C ASN A 80 25.00 3.77 0.67
N SER A 81 24.60 4.89 0.04
CA SER A 81 25.44 5.57 -0.95
C SER A 81 26.76 6.07 -0.37
N GLN A 82 26.78 6.56 0.88
CA GLN A 82 28.00 7.00 1.54
C GLN A 82 28.96 5.83 1.79
N ILE A 83 28.47 4.67 2.27
CA ILE A 83 29.32 3.49 2.49
C ILE A 83 29.87 3.00 1.15
N THR A 84 29.02 2.89 0.11
CA THR A 84 29.43 2.54 -1.26
C THR A 84 30.48 3.48 -1.81
N GLN A 85 30.33 4.78 -1.65
CA GLN A 85 31.35 5.74 -2.07
C GLN A 85 32.67 5.52 -1.33
N MET A 86 32.60 5.37 0.00
CA MET A 86 33.79 5.22 0.84
C MET A 86 34.53 3.91 0.57
N GLY A 87 33.82 2.81 0.31
CA GLY A 87 34.42 1.52 -0.02
C GLY A 87 35.06 1.51 -1.41
N PHE A 88 34.36 2.05 -2.41
CA PHE A 88 34.83 1.96 -3.81
C PHE A 88 35.82 3.07 -4.20
N ILE A 89 35.75 4.25 -3.58
CA ILE A 89 36.61 5.40 -3.92
C ILE A 89 37.71 5.59 -2.88
N ASN A 90 37.34 5.78 -1.61
CA ASN A 90 38.28 6.22 -0.57
C ASN A 90 39.12 5.07 -0.01
N HIS A 91 38.55 3.88 0.13
CA HIS A 91 39.17 2.70 0.75
C HIS A 91 39.20 1.52 -0.20
N ARG A 92 39.52 1.78 -1.47
CA ARG A 92 39.57 0.74 -2.50
C ARG A 92 40.53 -0.40 -2.16
N ASP A 93 41.65 -0.07 -1.52
CA ASP A 93 42.69 -1.02 -1.13
C ASP A 93 42.43 -1.66 0.26
N TYR A 94 41.20 -1.58 0.78
CA TYR A 94 40.82 -2.25 2.01
C TYR A 94 41.07 -3.77 1.92
N PRO A 95 41.55 -4.44 2.98
CA PRO A 95 41.76 -5.89 2.94
C PRO A 95 40.48 -6.66 2.55
N GLY A 96 40.53 -7.39 1.44
CA GLY A 96 39.37 -8.07 0.86
C GLY A 96 38.53 -7.23 -0.13
N GLY A 97 38.96 -6.02 -0.45
CA GLY A 97 38.36 -5.10 -1.42
C GLY A 97 37.14 -4.32 -0.90
N PRO A 98 36.55 -3.46 -1.74
CA PRO A 98 35.36 -2.67 -1.41
C PRO A 98 34.18 -3.50 -0.89
N GLY A 99 33.96 -4.70 -1.42
CA GLY A 99 32.88 -5.58 -0.97
C GLY A 99 33.06 -6.05 0.49
N ALA A 100 34.30 -6.27 0.94
CA ALA A 100 34.59 -6.57 2.34
C ALA A 100 34.45 -5.31 3.22
N TYR A 101 34.76 -4.14 2.69
CA TYR A 101 34.52 -2.86 3.38
C TYR A 101 33.03 -2.64 3.65
N GLU A 102 32.14 -2.88 2.67
CA GLU A 102 30.68 -2.77 2.83
C GLU A 102 30.17 -3.66 3.97
N ILE A 103 30.63 -4.92 4.01
CA ILE A 103 30.23 -5.89 5.02
C ILE A 103 30.68 -5.46 6.42
N ASN A 104 31.91 -4.97 6.54
CA ASN A 104 32.53 -4.63 7.83
C ASN A 104 32.16 -3.22 8.33
N THR A 105 31.78 -2.33 7.42
CA THR A 105 31.46 -0.92 7.70
C THR A 105 29.95 -0.68 7.64
N ALA A 106 29.17 -1.64 8.14
CA ALA A 106 27.73 -1.47 8.28
C ALA A 106 27.44 -0.39 9.33
N SER A 107 26.96 0.77 8.88
CA SER A 107 26.68 1.89 9.79
C SER A 107 25.42 1.64 10.64
N ALA A 108 25.47 1.99 11.93
CA ALA A 108 24.30 1.89 12.80
C ALA A 108 23.07 2.65 12.26
N PRO A 109 23.19 3.88 11.70
CA PRO A 109 22.07 4.60 11.10
C PRO A 109 21.38 3.83 9.95
N LEU A 110 22.14 3.15 9.09
CA LEU A 110 21.60 2.36 7.97
C LEU A 110 20.75 1.20 8.49
N ASN A 111 21.29 0.41 9.43
CA ASN A 111 20.61 -0.77 9.95
C ASN A 111 19.36 -0.40 10.76
N ILE A 112 19.43 0.68 11.55
CA ILE A 112 18.28 1.20 12.30
C ILE A 112 17.21 1.69 11.33
N ALA A 113 17.57 2.46 10.30
CA ALA A 113 16.61 2.94 9.30
C ALA A 113 15.92 1.78 8.58
N PHE A 114 16.67 0.74 8.21
CA PHE A 114 16.15 -0.47 7.59
C PHE A 114 15.12 -1.17 8.48
N VAL A 115 15.46 -1.44 9.75
CA VAL A 115 14.59 -2.20 10.66
C VAL A 115 13.35 -1.41 11.07
N VAL A 116 13.52 -0.13 11.38
CA VAL A 116 12.37 0.72 11.75
C VAL A 116 11.42 0.87 10.57
N SER A 117 11.93 1.01 9.33
CA SER A 117 11.09 1.06 8.12
C SER A 117 10.28 -0.23 7.95
N ASN A 118 10.92 -1.38 8.16
CA ASN A 118 10.23 -2.68 8.10
C ASN A 118 9.12 -2.80 9.16
N TRP A 119 9.42 -2.42 10.41
CA TRP A 119 8.42 -2.44 11.48
C TRP A 119 7.24 -1.50 11.22
N CYS A 120 7.50 -0.33 10.63
CA CYS A 120 6.43 0.57 10.20
C CYS A 120 5.55 -0.08 9.12
N ALA A 121 6.15 -0.75 8.14
CA ALA A 121 5.41 -1.45 7.09
C ALA A 121 4.56 -2.60 7.65
N ASP A 122 5.13 -3.46 8.50
CA ASP A 122 4.44 -4.54 9.19
C ASP A 122 3.27 -4.01 10.03
N ALA A 123 3.50 -2.97 10.83
CA ALA A 123 2.49 -2.35 11.68
C ALA A 123 1.33 -1.77 10.87
N LEU A 124 1.60 -1.12 9.73
CA LEU A 124 0.56 -0.61 8.84
C LEU A 124 -0.30 -1.77 8.28
N MET A 125 0.33 -2.86 7.83
CA MET A 125 -0.36 -4.02 7.29
C MET A 125 -1.26 -4.69 8.34
N ILE A 126 -0.74 -4.88 9.55
CA ILE A 126 -1.49 -5.46 10.67
C ILE A 126 -2.65 -4.55 11.09
N TRP A 127 -2.41 -3.24 11.23
CA TRP A 127 -3.46 -2.27 11.56
C TRP A 127 -4.61 -2.32 10.55
N ARG A 128 -4.31 -2.44 9.25
CA ARG A 128 -5.34 -2.59 8.21
C ARG A 128 -6.15 -3.87 8.38
N CYS A 129 -5.49 -4.98 8.68
CA CYS A 129 -6.17 -6.26 8.93
C CYS A 129 -7.14 -6.15 10.11
N ILE A 130 -6.69 -5.55 11.22
CA ILE A 130 -7.52 -5.29 12.41
C ILE A 130 -8.75 -4.46 12.06
N VAL A 131 -8.58 -3.40 11.26
CA VAL A 131 -9.69 -2.53 10.80
C VAL A 131 -10.70 -3.30 9.96
N VAL A 132 -10.25 -4.17 9.06
CA VAL A 132 -11.14 -4.99 8.20
C VAL A 132 -11.91 -6.05 9.01
N TYR A 133 -11.35 -6.51 10.12
CA TYR A 133 -11.98 -7.48 11.00
C TYR A 133 -12.81 -6.88 12.14
N ARG A 134 -12.96 -5.55 12.21
CA ARG A 134 -13.62 -4.84 13.33
C ARG A 134 -15.02 -5.36 13.67
N ASP A 135 -15.80 -5.74 12.67
CA ASP A 135 -17.19 -6.20 12.86
C ASP A 135 -17.31 -7.74 12.98
N SER A 136 -16.19 -8.45 13.12
CA SER A 136 -16.13 -9.92 13.19
C SER A 136 -15.96 -10.41 14.63
N LYS A 137 -16.58 -11.55 14.96
CA LYS A 137 -16.31 -12.27 16.23
C LYS A 137 -14.84 -12.69 16.38
N PHE A 138 -14.14 -12.84 15.26
CA PHE A 138 -12.71 -13.19 15.22
C PHE A 138 -11.77 -11.99 15.40
N HIS A 139 -12.29 -10.77 15.59
CA HIS A 139 -11.49 -9.55 15.73
C HIS A 139 -10.39 -9.66 16.80
N LEU A 140 -10.74 -10.19 17.97
CA LEU A 140 -9.79 -10.33 19.09
C LEU A 140 -8.66 -11.30 18.73
N ILE A 141 -8.99 -12.45 18.14
CA ILE A 141 -8.01 -13.47 17.73
C ILE A 141 -7.03 -12.89 16.70
N VAL A 142 -7.54 -12.22 15.67
CA VAL A 142 -6.71 -11.60 14.61
C VAL A 142 -5.82 -10.50 15.20
N THR A 143 -6.34 -9.71 16.15
CA THR A 143 -5.57 -8.65 16.81
C THR A 143 -4.44 -9.23 17.67
N VAL A 144 -4.74 -10.21 18.51
CA VAL A 144 -3.73 -10.88 19.35
C VAL A 144 -2.67 -11.55 18.49
N PHE A 145 -3.08 -12.27 17.45
CA PHE A 145 -2.16 -12.90 16.51
C PHE A 145 -1.26 -11.89 15.80
N GLY A 146 -1.83 -10.81 15.25
CA GLY A 146 -1.06 -9.74 14.61
C GLY A 146 -0.07 -9.08 15.57
N CYS A 147 -0.48 -8.79 16.81
CA CYS A 147 0.41 -8.24 17.83
C CYS A 147 1.54 -9.19 18.20
N LEU A 148 1.27 -10.51 18.32
CA LEU A 148 2.29 -11.52 18.58
C LEU A 148 3.31 -11.61 17.44
N MET A 149 2.85 -11.57 16.18
CA MET A 149 3.77 -11.60 15.05
C MET A 149 4.61 -10.31 14.97
N LEU A 150 4.01 -9.14 15.21
CA LEU A 150 4.75 -7.88 15.26
C LEU A 150 5.80 -7.91 16.37
N LEU A 151 5.46 -8.44 17.55
CA LEU A 151 6.41 -8.62 18.64
C LEU A 151 7.57 -9.54 18.23
N ALA A 152 7.30 -10.63 17.51
CA ALA A 152 8.34 -11.51 16.98
C ALA A 152 9.27 -10.78 15.98
N SER A 153 8.70 -9.95 15.08
CA SER A 153 9.45 -9.11 14.14
C SER A 153 10.33 -8.07 14.87
N VAL A 154 9.79 -7.46 15.93
CA VAL A 154 10.53 -6.49 16.76
C VAL A 154 11.66 -7.16 17.53
N VAL A 155 11.41 -8.32 18.15
CA VAL A 155 12.44 -9.04 18.91
C VAL A 155 13.57 -9.51 17.98
N THR A 156 13.23 -10.18 16.88
CA THR A 156 14.24 -10.69 15.93
C THR A 156 15.01 -9.57 15.24
N GLY A 157 14.34 -8.48 14.83
CA GLY A 157 14.98 -7.30 14.26
C GLY A 157 15.89 -6.57 15.25
N SER A 158 15.47 -6.44 16.52
CA SER A 158 16.29 -5.81 17.56
C SER A 158 17.55 -6.61 17.84
N LEU A 159 17.43 -7.93 17.96
CA LEU A 159 18.57 -8.83 18.12
C LEU A 159 19.56 -8.68 16.95
N TRP A 160 19.06 -8.65 15.72
CA TRP A 160 19.90 -8.46 14.54
C TRP A 160 20.67 -7.13 14.58
N VAL A 161 19.99 -6.00 14.82
CA VAL A 161 20.64 -4.67 14.89
C VAL A 161 21.71 -4.63 15.98
N ILE A 162 21.44 -5.21 17.15
CA ILE A 162 22.41 -5.26 18.26
C ILE A 162 23.64 -6.10 17.86
N THR A 163 23.44 -7.25 17.21
CA THR A 163 24.57 -8.10 16.78
C THR A 163 25.44 -7.44 15.72
N VAL A 164 24.84 -6.73 14.76
CA VAL A 164 25.59 -6.00 13.73
C VAL A 164 26.27 -4.74 14.30
N SER A 165 25.68 -4.12 15.33
CA SER A 165 26.24 -2.90 15.93
C SER A 165 27.31 -3.17 17.00
N THR A 166 27.56 -4.43 17.38
CA THR A 166 28.56 -4.80 18.38
C THR A 166 29.86 -5.27 17.73
N PRO A 167 31.00 -4.56 17.90
CA PRO A 167 32.25 -4.86 17.20
C PRO A 167 32.80 -6.27 17.42
N ALA A 168 32.62 -6.82 18.63
CA ALA A 168 33.08 -8.16 19.00
C ALA A 168 32.32 -9.30 18.29
N GLN A 169 31.06 -9.06 17.90
CA GLN A 169 30.21 -10.03 17.21
C GLN A 169 30.21 -9.80 15.69
N ALA A 170 30.45 -8.57 15.23
CA ALA A 170 30.68 -8.26 13.82
C ALA A 170 31.89 -9.01 13.24
N ALA A 171 32.95 -9.24 14.04
CA ALA A 171 34.10 -10.05 13.67
C ALA A 171 33.74 -11.54 13.44
N ASN A 172 32.69 -12.04 14.09
CA ASN A 172 32.10 -13.35 13.85
C ASN A 172 30.94 -13.21 12.85
N GLY A 173 31.23 -12.82 11.60
CA GLY A 173 30.24 -12.49 10.56
C GLY A 173 29.12 -13.54 10.36
N TRP A 174 29.35 -14.79 10.76
CA TRP A 174 28.33 -15.85 10.75
C TRP A 174 27.12 -15.56 11.65
N MET A 175 27.28 -14.91 12.81
CA MET A 175 26.19 -14.63 13.75
C MET A 175 25.29 -13.49 13.25
N SER A 176 25.88 -12.44 12.69
CA SER A 176 25.16 -11.27 12.20
C SER A 176 24.32 -11.55 10.95
N PHE A 177 24.84 -12.36 10.01
CA PHE A 177 24.08 -12.79 8.84
C PHE A 177 23.04 -13.87 9.17
N SER A 178 23.36 -14.81 10.09
CA SER A 178 22.43 -15.88 10.47
C SER A 178 21.15 -15.40 11.16
N LEU A 179 21.16 -14.22 11.81
CA LEU A 179 19.95 -13.62 12.41
C LEU A 179 19.13 -12.75 11.45
N LEU A 180 19.72 -12.25 10.36
CA LEU A 180 19.00 -11.50 9.33
C LEU A 180 17.98 -12.38 8.60
N PHE A 181 18.38 -13.61 8.29
CA PHE A 181 17.55 -14.58 7.61
C PHE A 181 16.24 -14.92 8.34
N PRO A 182 16.23 -15.33 9.63
CA PRO A 182 15.01 -15.59 10.37
C PRO A 182 14.18 -14.32 10.57
N TYR A 183 14.81 -13.15 10.78
CA TYR A 183 14.10 -11.88 10.88
C TYR A 183 13.29 -11.58 9.61
N LEU A 184 13.93 -11.60 8.44
CA LEU A 184 13.25 -11.35 7.17
C LEU A 184 12.25 -12.45 6.81
N SER A 185 12.49 -13.70 7.22
CA SER A 185 11.54 -14.79 7.04
C SER A 185 10.26 -14.59 7.86
N VAL A 186 10.39 -14.14 9.11
CA VAL A 186 9.24 -13.78 9.96
C VAL A 186 8.47 -12.63 9.34
N SER A 187 9.15 -11.58 8.88
CA SER A 187 8.51 -10.43 8.24
C SER A 187 7.80 -10.80 6.92
N LEU A 188 8.40 -11.67 6.11
CA LEU A 188 7.76 -12.22 4.92
C LEU A 188 6.50 -13.02 5.26
N ALA A 189 6.57 -13.86 6.30
CA ALA A 189 5.42 -14.60 6.78
C ALA A 189 4.30 -13.65 7.24
N ILE A 190 4.61 -12.60 8.02
CA ILE A 190 3.66 -11.55 8.43
C ILE A 190 2.97 -10.99 7.20
N ASN A 191 3.73 -10.52 6.23
CA ASN A 191 3.19 -9.89 5.04
C ASN A 191 2.24 -10.82 4.27
N ILE A 192 2.61 -12.09 4.07
CA ILE A 192 1.78 -13.07 3.36
C ILE A 192 0.52 -13.43 4.15
N PHE A 193 0.65 -13.82 5.42
CA PHE A 193 -0.50 -14.23 6.24
C PHE A 193 -1.50 -13.10 6.43
N ILE A 194 -1.03 -11.90 6.76
CA ILE A 194 -1.88 -10.73 6.97
C ILE A 194 -2.54 -10.30 5.64
N CYS A 195 -1.82 -10.37 4.52
CA CYS A 195 -2.39 -10.12 3.19
C CYS A 195 -3.54 -11.09 2.88
N ILE A 196 -3.30 -12.40 3.03
CA ILE A 196 -4.32 -13.44 2.77
C ILE A 196 -5.56 -13.21 3.63
N LEU A 197 -5.40 -13.02 4.95
CA LEU A 197 -6.53 -12.76 5.85
C LEU A 197 -7.32 -11.52 5.43
N THR A 198 -6.63 -10.44 5.09
CA THR A 198 -7.28 -9.19 4.69
C THR A 198 -8.04 -9.35 3.37
N VAL A 199 -7.44 -9.99 2.37
CA VAL A 199 -8.06 -10.24 1.06
C VAL A 199 -9.26 -11.17 1.17
N LEU A 200 -9.13 -12.30 1.88
CA LEU A 200 -10.23 -13.24 2.08
C LEU A 200 -11.45 -12.57 2.72
N ARG A 201 -11.23 -11.73 3.72
CA ARG A 201 -12.32 -11.01 4.39
C ARG A 201 -12.97 -9.96 3.49
N LEU A 202 -12.17 -9.22 2.71
CA LEU A 202 -12.70 -8.26 1.72
C LEU A 202 -13.54 -8.95 0.64
N LEU A 203 -13.08 -10.11 0.14
CA LEU A 203 -13.84 -10.89 -0.84
C LEU A 203 -15.10 -11.51 -0.23
N TYR A 204 -15.07 -11.91 1.04
CA TYR A 204 -16.27 -12.35 1.75
C TYR A 204 -17.31 -11.23 1.87
N HIS A 205 -16.89 -10.02 2.25
CA HIS A 205 -17.78 -8.85 2.28
C HIS A 205 -18.31 -8.48 0.90
N ARG A 206 -17.48 -8.55 -0.14
CA ARG A 206 -17.93 -8.42 -1.53
C ARG A 206 -19.02 -9.43 -1.86
N ALA A 207 -18.80 -10.72 -1.60
CA ALA A 207 -19.76 -11.77 -1.91
C ALA A 207 -21.08 -11.59 -1.16
N CYS A 208 -21.04 -11.14 0.10
CA CYS A 208 -22.23 -10.84 0.89
C CYS A 208 -23.00 -9.63 0.32
N ILE A 209 -22.30 -8.52 0.05
CA ILE A 209 -22.91 -7.29 -0.46
C ILE A 209 -23.46 -7.49 -1.87
N SER A 210 -22.73 -8.18 -2.76
CA SER A 210 -23.20 -8.47 -4.12
C SER A 210 -24.44 -9.35 -4.14
N LYS A 211 -24.63 -10.24 -3.15
CA LYS A 211 -25.86 -11.04 -3.02
C LYS A 211 -27.07 -10.19 -2.62
N VAL A 212 -26.87 -9.10 -1.87
CA VAL A 212 -27.96 -8.28 -1.31
C VAL A 212 -28.28 -7.05 -2.16
N LEU A 213 -27.27 -6.38 -2.73
CA LEU A 213 -27.42 -5.11 -3.47
C LEU A 213 -27.17 -5.21 -4.99
N GLY A 214 -26.80 -6.38 -5.51
CA GLY A 214 -26.47 -6.60 -6.91
C GLY A 214 -24.97 -6.41 -7.25
N SER A 215 -24.58 -6.79 -8.46
CA SER A 215 -23.17 -6.95 -8.87
C SER A 215 -22.36 -5.64 -8.93
N GLY A 216 -23.01 -4.48 -9.12
CA GLY A 216 -22.34 -3.18 -9.26
C GLY A 216 -21.66 -2.65 -8.01
N TYR A 217 -22.15 -2.98 -6.81
CA TYR A 217 -21.64 -2.43 -5.54
C TYR A 217 -20.40 -3.19 -5.00
N GLY A 218 -20.02 -4.32 -5.62
CA GLY A 218 -18.87 -5.13 -5.20
C GLY A 218 -17.52 -4.72 -5.81
N VAL A 219 -17.51 -3.82 -6.79
CA VAL A 219 -16.31 -3.44 -7.57
C VAL A 219 -15.27 -2.75 -6.69
N LEU A 220 -15.72 -1.91 -5.75
CA LEU A 220 -14.85 -1.20 -4.82
C LEU A 220 -14.03 -2.15 -3.94
N TYR A 221 -14.67 -3.18 -3.38
CA TYR A 221 -13.99 -4.19 -2.55
C TYR A 221 -13.00 -5.03 -3.35
N ALA A 222 -13.31 -5.34 -4.62
CA ALA A 222 -12.38 -6.03 -5.51
C ALA A 222 -11.14 -5.17 -5.81
N SER A 223 -11.33 -3.88 -6.13
CA SER A 223 -10.22 -2.95 -6.34
C SER A 223 -9.33 -2.82 -5.10
N PHE A 224 -9.92 -2.72 -3.90
CA PHE A 224 -9.16 -2.72 -2.64
C PHE A 224 -8.41 -4.03 -2.38
N ALA A 225 -8.99 -5.18 -2.72
CA ALA A 225 -8.33 -6.47 -2.59
C ALA A 225 -7.13 -6.59 -3.55
N THR A 226 -7.32 -6.25 -4.83
CA THR A 226 -6.25 -6.24 -5.85
C THR A 226 -5.08 -5.37 -5.40
N MET A 227 -5.38 -4.16 -4.93
CA MET A 227 -4.40 -3.23 -4.41
C MET A 227 -3.56 -3.81 -3.25
N ILE A 228 -4.19 -4.56 -2.33
CA ILE A 228 -3.47 -5.22 -1.23
C ILE A 228 -2.51 -6.26 -1.80
N VAL A 229 -2.98 -7.08 -2.73
CA VAL A 229 -2.17 -8.12 -3.37
C VAL A 229 -0.98 -7.50 -4.13
N GLU A 230 -1.20 -6.44 -4.90
CA GLU A 230 -0.14 -5.71 -5.61
C GLU A 230 0.94 -5.21 -4.63
N SER A 231 0.53 -4.55 -3.54
CA SER A 231 1.48 -4.04 -2.54
C SER A 231 2.22 -5.14 -1.78
N ALA A 232 1.54 -6.24 -1.45
CA ALA A 232 2.15 -7.37 -0.75
C ALA A 232 3.12 -8.15 -1.66
N ALA A 233 2.83 -8.21 -2.97
CA ALA A 233 3.70 -8.85 -3.95
C ALA A 233 5.04 -8.13 -4.07
N VAL A 234 5.08 -6.79 -4.08
CA VAL A 234 6.33 -6.00 -4.15
C VAL A 234 7.30 -6.42 -3.05
N TYR A 235 6.86 -6.40 -1.78
CA TYR A 235 7.71 -6.80 -0.66
C TYR A 235 8.08 -8.29 -0.71
N SER A 236 7.10 -9.16 -1.02
CA SER A 236 7.32 -10.61 -1.00
C SER A 236 8.30 -11.07 -2.07
N ILE A 237 8.21 -10.51 -3.27
CA ILE A 237 9.13 -10.81 -4.39
C ILE A 237 10.53 -10.35 -4.03
N CYS A 238 10.71 -9.10 -3.57
CA CYS A 238 12.02 -8.60 -3.17
C CYS A 238 12.62 -9.41 -2.01
N SER A 239 11.80 -9.81 -1.04
CA SER A 239 12.24 -10.65 0.08
C SER A 239 12.69 -12.04 -0.39
N LEU A 240 11.96 -12.68 -1.29
CA LEU A 240 12.36 -13.98 -1.86
C LEU A 240 13.63 -13.86 -2.72
N LEU A 241 13.76 -12.77 -3.49
CA LEU A 241 14.97 -12.48 -4.26
C LEU A 241 16.19 -12.26 -3.37
N TYR A 242 16.02 -11.89 -2.10
CA TYR A 242 17.10 -11.90 -1.12
C TYR A 242 17.31 -13.30 -0.50
N LEU A 243 16.25 -13.91 0.03
CA LEU A 243 16.32 -15.14 0.81
C LEU A 243 16.84 -16.33 0.00
N VAL A 244 16.47 -16.45 -1.27
CA VAL A 244 16.89 -17.59 -2.13
C VAL A 244 18.39 -17.53 -2.43
N PRO A 245 18.95 -16.43 -2.98
CA PRO A 245 20.40 -16.29 -3.14
C PRO A 245 21.18 -16.44 -1.83
N TYR A 246 20.62 -15.94 -0.71
CA TYR A 246 21.24 -16.11 0.59
C TYR A 246 21.32 -17.59 1.00
N ALA A 247 20.24 -18.37 0.83
CA ALA A 247 20.20 -19.78 1.17
C ALA A 247 21.21 -20.63 0.36
N ILE A 248 21.54 -20.22 -0.87
CA ILE A 248 22.54 -20.88 -1.71
C ILE A 248 23.95 -20.25 -1.58
N ASN A 249 24.16 -19.34 -0.62
CA ASN A 249 25.42 -18.61 -0.39
C ASN A 249 25.93 -17.84 -1.63
N SER A 250 25.02 -17.26 -2.41
CA SER A 250 25.37 -16.46 -3.58
C SER A 250 25.57 -14.98 -3.20
N PRO A 251 26.66 -14.33 -3.67
CA PRO A 251 26.89 -12.89 -3.51
C PRO A 251 25.78 -11.98 -4.04
N LEU A 252 24.89 -12.52 -4.87
CA LEU A 252 23.72 -11.82 -5.39
C LEU A 252 22.75 -11.38 -4.27
N ALA A 253 22.80 -12.04 -3.10
CA ALA A 253 22.04 -11.65 -1.92
C ALA A 253 22.35 -10.20 -1.48
N ASN A 254 23.59 -9.74 -1.62
CA ASN A 254 23.99 -8.38 -1.23
C ASN A 254 23.26 -7.31 -2.05
N ALA A 255 23.05 -7.57 -3.35
CA ALA A 255 22.31 -6.66 -4.22
C ALA A 255 20.85 -6.56 -3.80
N PHE A 256 20.20 -7.71 -3.58
CA PHE A 256 18.79 -7.76 -3.23
C PHE A 256 18.49 -7.30 -1.81
N LEU A 257 19.43 -7.40 -0.88
CA LEU A 257 19.29 -6.81 0.46
C LEU A 257 19.13 -5.29 0.37
N GLN A 258 19.97 -4.64 -0.44
CA GLN A 258 19.92 -3.20 -0.63
C GLN A 258 18.57 -2.76 -1.22
N ILE A 259 18.12 -3.47 -2.27
CA ILE A 259 16.83 -3.24 -2.95
C ILE A 259 15.65 -3.45 -2.00
N LEU A 260 15.70 -4.49 -1.16
CA LEU A 260 14.66 -4.80 -0.19
C LEU A 260 14.41 -3.65 0.79
N GLY A 261 15.46 -2.93 1.17
CA GLY A 261 15.38 -1.79 2.09
C GLY A 261 14.47 -0.65 1.59
N GLU A 262 14.36 -0.46 0.28
CA GLU A 262 13.41 0.48 -0.33
C GLU A 262 12.06 -0.17 -0.64
N ALA A 263 12.05 -1.44 -1.06
CA ALA A 263 10.83 -2.17 -1.39
C ALA A 263 9.82 -2.22 -0.23
N GLN A 264 10.31 -2.35 1.00
CA GLN A 264 9.50 -2.33 2.22
C GLN A 264 8.82 -0.97 2.49
N VAL A 265 9.34 0.13 1.94
CA VAL A 265 8.73 1.47 2.04
C VAL A 265 7.75 1.73 0.88
N ILE A 266 8.03 1.20 -0.31
CA ILE A 266 7.15 1.33 -1.48
C ILE A 266 5.76 0.74 -1.20
N ALA A 267 5.69 -0.44 -0.59
CA ALA A 267 4.43 -1.12 -0.29
C ALA A 267 3.45 -0.28 0.56
N PRO A 268 3.81 0.24 1.76
CA PRO A 268 2.93 1.07 2.56
C PRO A 268 2.56 2.40 1.88
N LEU A 269 3.44 3.00 1.07
CA LEU A 269 3.13 4.22 0.32
C LEU A 269 2.09 3.98 -0.78
N LEU A 270 2.23 2.90 -1.57
CA LEU A 270 1.21 2.49 -2.54
C LEU A 270 -0.15 2.25 -1.87
N ILE A 271 -0.12 1.65 -0.68
CA ILE A 271 -1.31 1.43 0.11
C ILE A 271 -1.99 2.75 0.49
N ILE A 272 -1.23 3.71 1.00
CA ILE A 272 -1.81 4.98 1.46
C ILE A 272 -2.32 5.79 0.28
N TYR A 273 -1.56 5.88 -0.82
CA TYR A 273 -1.94 6.59 -2.04
C TYR A 273 -3.26 6.09 -2.63
N ARG A 274 -3.42 4.77 -2.79
CA ARG A 274 -4.63 4.21 -3.37
C ARG A 274 -5.83 4.33 -2.43
N VAL A 275 -5.64 4.27 -1.10
CA VAL A 275 -6.73 4.56 -0.13
C VAL A 275 -7.14 6.03 -0.18
N SER A 276 -6.21 6.95 -0.41
CA SER A 276 -6.53 8.37 -0.57
C SER A 276 -7.18 8.67 -1.91
N GLU A 277 -6.89 7.95 -2.99
CA GLU A 277 -7.58 8.13 -4.27
C GLU A 277 -8.95 7.42 -4.33
N GLY A 278 -9.06 6.17 -3.86
CA GLY A 278 -10.31 5.40 -3.96
C GLY A 278 -11.50 6.02 -3.22
N LYS A 279 -11.22 6.74 -2.13
CA LYS A 279 -12.25 7.53 -1.42
C LYS A 279 -12.63 8.82 -2.14
N ALA A 280 -11.75 9.39 -2.96
CA ALA A 280 -12.07 10.57 -3.76
C ALA A 280 -13.05 10.17 -4.86
N TRP A 281 -12.73 9.09 -5.59
CA TRP A 281 -13.58 8.55 -6.64
C TRP A 281 -15.00 8.19 -6.16
N THR A 282 -15.10 7.53 -5.01
CA THR A 282 -16.41 7.13 -4.44
C THR A 282 -17.26 8.35 -4.10
N ARG A 283 -16.62 9.44 -3.66
CA ARG A 283 -17.33 10.68 -3.34
C ARG A 283 -17.82 11.39 -4.60
N ASP A 284 -16.98 11.49 -5.62
CA ASP A 284 -17.34 12.16 -6.87
C ASP A 284 -18.54 11.47 -7.52
N MET A 285 -18.57 10.14 -7.50
CA MET A 285 -19.72 9.35 -7.94
C MET A 285 -20.96 9.55 -7.07
N ALA A 286 -20.81 9.72 -5.75
CA ALA A 286 -21.93 10.02 -4.85
C ALA A 286 -22.51 11.43 -5.06
N THR A 287 -21.68 12.41 -5.43
CA THR A 287 -22.13 13.77 -5.78
C THR A 287 -22.75 13.85 -7.18
N LEU A 288 -22.34 12.97 -8.10
CA LEU A 288 -22.87 12.90 -9.47
C LEU A 288 -24.15 12.06 -9.60
N ALA A 289 -24.51 11.27 -8.58
CA ALA A 289 -25.78 10.56 -8.54
C ALA A 289 -26.94 11.57 -8.40
N PRO A 290 -27.89 11.64 -9.36
CA PRO A 290 -28.98 12.59 -9.29
C PRO A 290 -29.84 12.32 -8.05
N SER A 291 -30.23 13.39 -7.34
CA SER A 291 -31.07 13.41 -6.12
C SER A 291 -32.53 12.95 -6.36
N GLY A 292 -32.75 11.86 -7.08
CA GLY A 292 -34.07 11.37 -7.49
C GLY A 292 -34.86 10.61 -6.41
N SER A 293 -34.33 10.41 -5.20
CA SER A 293 -34.92 9.50 -4.21
C SER A 293 -35.34 10.14 -2.88
N GLN A 294 -35.52 11.47 -2.83
CA GLN A 294 -36.10 12.15 -1.65
C GLN A 294 -37.58 12.54 -1.78
N ALA A 295 -38.21 12.35 -2.95
CA ALA A 295 -39.61 12.79 -3.17
C ALA A 295 -40.70 11.78 -2.72
N MET A 296 -40.35 10.57 -2.27
CA MET A 296 -41.36 9.54 -1.95
C MET A 296 -41.29 9.08 -0.49
N ARG A 297 -41.40 10.01 0.45
CA ARG A 297 -41.69 9.65 1.86
C ARG A 297 -42.39 10.77 2.65
N ARG A 298 -43.46 11.33 2.10
CA ARG A 298 -44.51 12.04 2.87
C ARG A 298 -45.91 11.72 2.32
N LEU A 299 -46.27 10.45 2.33
CA LEU A 299 -47.67 10.02 2.46
C LEU A 299 -47.72 9.16 3.72
N SER A 300 -47.66 9.82 4.87
CA SER A 300 -48.10 9.23 6.13
C SER A 300 -49.55 9.61 6.30
N THR A 301 -50.41 8.65 6.05
CA THR A 301 -51.80 8.59 6.49
C THR A 301 -51.88 8.92 7.98
N GLN A 302 -52.53 10.03 8.31
CA GLN A 302 -52.94 10.34 9.68
C GLN A 302 -54.41 9.90 9.83
N PRO A 303 -54.76 9.00 10.75
CA PRO A 303 -56.15 8.69 11.05
C PRO A 303 -56.73 9.84 11.88
N THR A 304 -57.79 10.48 11.38
CA THR A 304 -58.63 11.38 12.17
C THR A 304 -59.48 10.58 13.16
N PRO A 305 -59.57 10.98 14.44
CA PRO A 305 -60.48 10.33 15.38
C PRO A 305 -61.93 10.73 15.07
N ILE A 306 -62.78 9.71 15.00
CA ILE A 306 -64.23 9.81 14.87
C ILE A 306 -64.78 10.44 16.16
N ASN A 307 -65.38 11.62 16.06
CA ASN A 307 -66.29 12.11 17.07
C ASN A 307 -67.67 12.32 16.44
N SER A 308 -68.66 11.71 17.08
CA SER A 308 -70.05 11.63 16.63
C SER A 308 -70.84 12.85 17.10
N GLN A 309 -71.63 13.46 16.22
CA GLN A 309 -72.96 14.06 16.48
C GLN A 309 -73.63 14.50 15.16
N PRO A 310 -74.98 14.57 15.10
CA PRO A 310 -75.74 14.42 13.86
C PRO A 310 -76.28 15.75 13.28
N GLY A 311 -76.45 15.79 11.95
CA GLY A 311 -77.46 16.66 11.32
C GLY A 311 -76.99 17.54 10.16
N ARG A 312 -77.22 17.05 8.92
CA ARG A 312 -77.79 17.72 7.72
C ARG A 312 -77.14 17.21 6.42
N PRO A 313 -77.93 16.94 5.37
CA PRO A 313 -77.40 16.41 4.11
C PRO A 313 -76.89 17.54 3.21
N LEU A 314 -75.71 17.37 2.64
CA LEU A 314 -75.24 18.16 1.50
C LEU A 314 -74.79 17.22 0.39
N ASN A 315 -75.60 17.17 -0.67
CA ASN A 315 -75.27 16.64 -2.00
C ASN A 315 -74.07 17.40 -2.57
N VAL A 316 -73.03 16.69 -3.05
CA VAL A 316 -72.22 17.15 -4.18
C VAL A 316 -71.76 15.95 -5.05
N GLN A 317 -72.21 16.01 -6.30
CA GLN A 317 -71.84 15.31 -7.53
C GLN A 317 -70.42 14.69 -7.61
N LEU A 318 -70.32 13.42 -8.03
CA LEU A 318 -69.11 12.84 -8.62
C LEU A 318 -69.01 13.24 -10.10
N GLY A 319 -67.96 13.98 -10.48
CA GLY A 319 -67.56 14.21 -11.87
C GLY A 319 -66.46 13.24 -12.28
N LEU A 320 -66.78 12.26 -13.12
CA LEU A 320 -65.83 11.39 -13.81
C LEU A 320 -65.53 12.03 -15.17
N THR A 321 -64.31 12.52 -15.39
CA THR A 321 -63.87 12.98 -16.72
C THR A 321 -62.65 12.21 -17.19
N THR A 322 -62.95 11.25 -18.06
CA THR A 322 -62.08 10.64 -19.06
C THR A 322 -61.39 11.71 -19.90
N LEU A 323 -60.05 11.66 -20.05
CA LEU A 323 -59.37 12.39 -21.14
C LEU A 323 -58.95 11.43 -22.23
N GLN A 324 -59.64 11.61 -23.35
CA GLN A 324 -59.51 10.93 -24.63
C GLN A 324 -58.50 11.68 -25.51
N HIS A 325 -57.76 10.89 -26.26
CA HIS A 325 -56.84 11.25 -27.35
C HIS A 325 -57.45 12.28 -28.32
N THR A 326 -56.66 13.25 -28.79
CA THR A 326 -56.92 13.93 -30.07
C THR A 326 -55.58 14.18 -30.77
N GLY A 327 -55.43 13.60 -31.96
CA GLY A 327 -54.25 13.75 -32.80
C GLY A 327 -54.29 15.00 -33.66
N ARG A 328 -53.15 15.31 -34.27
CA ARG A 328 -53.04 16.19 -35.42
C ARG A 328 -51.92 15.66 -36.33
N GLU A 329 -52.32 15.04 -37.44
CA GLU A 329 -51.47 14.68 -38.56
C GLU A 329 -51.30 15.87 -39.53
N GLY A 330 -50.18 15.88 -40.24
CA GLY A 330 -50.11 16.37 -41.62
C GLY A 330 -49.07 17.46 -41.92
N SER A 331 -47.87 17.07 -42.41
CA SER A 331 -47.30 17.53 -43.69
C SER A 331 -45.86 17.03 -43.93
N ILE A 332 -45.75 15.92 -44.67
CA ILE A 332 -44.97 15.67 -45.90
C ILE A 332 -43.50 16.18 -46.02
N GLN A 333 -42.61 15.19 -46.14
CA GLN A 333 -41.45 15.04 -47.04
C GLN A 333 -40.95 16.24 -47.87
N SER A 334 -39.67 16.60 -47.71
CA SER A 334 -38.75 16.90 -48.82
C SER A 334 -37.29 16.97 -48.31
N ALA A 335 -36.33 16.63 -49.18
CA ALA A 335 -34.88 16.75 -49.05
C ALA A 335 -34.11 15.68 -48.21
N ALA A 336 -34.15 14.45 -48.70
CA ALA A 336 -32.94 13.62 -48.75
C ALA A 336 -32.22 13.92 -50.07
N GLU A 337 -31.15 14.71 -50.04
CA GLU A 337 -30.03 14.74 -51.00
C GLU A 337 -29.18 15.99 -50.70
N GLU A 338 -28.07 15.82 -49.99
CA GLU A 338 -26.80 16.50 -50.25
C GLU A 338 -25.75 16.03 -49.24
N GLY A 339 -24.59 15.59 -49.74
CA GLY A 339 -23.35 15.70 -48.97
C GLY A 339 -22.66 14.43 -48.44
N LYS A 340 -22.70 13.30 -49.14
CA LYS A 340 -21.56 12.35 -49.11
C LYS A 340 -20.42 12.98 -49.91
N ALA A 341 -19.50 13.69 -49.27
CA ALA A 341 -18.12 13.88 -49.73
C ALA A 341 -17.28 14.64 -48.69
N PHE A 342 -16.45 13.95 -47.90
CA PHE A 342 -15.00 14.17 -47.95
C PHE A 342 -14.25 13.06 -47.21
N LYS A 343 -13.18 12.62 -47.86
CA LYS A 343 -12.31 11.47 -47.56
C LYS A 343 -10.95 12.03 -47.14
N ALA A 344 -10.25 11.32 -46.26
CA ALA A 344 -8.79 11.18 -46.16
C ALA A 344 -7.89 12.42 -46.32
N VAL A 345 -7.16 12.75 -45.24
CA VAL A 345 -5.69 12.90 -45.23
C VAL A 345 -5.16 12.21 -43.98
#